data_AF-A0A2N3GZ32-F1
#
_entry.id   AF-A0A2N3GZ32-F1
#
_cell.length_a   1.000
_cell.length_b   1.000
_cell.length_c   1.000
_cell.angle_alpha   90.00
_cell.angle_beta   90.00
_cell.angle_gamma   90.00
#
_symmetry.space_group_name_H-M   'P 1'
#
loop_
_entity.id
_entity.type
_entity.pdbx_description
1 polymer ?
#
loop_
_entity_poly.entity_id
_entity_poly.type
_entity_poly.pdbx_seq_one_letter_code
_entity_poly.pdbx_strand_id
1 'polypeptide(L)'
;MTVLRLVAIALIFMLAAGAWFVLAGSVDYRTNSSDEALSMQVEGLWGGPQAQLAPTFSAEEGGHKTLTWQYENLVSGRPITLTMPKPMNPGPLATRISMFAPVSLLFFFAGLVLLTATQGIRLHPINYGFLAAGFFAFHLLFAYLVDRVNINVSFLIAAAASVALCVGYLWMVLGTGKALVEIALSQFVFLVLFSYSFFFEGLTGLAVTIGSVITLGYFMAKTAHVDWETVFSKPKGVPIAEPFSSGPA
;
A
#
# COMPACT_ATOMS: atom_id res chain seq x y z
N MET A 1 -20.88 -17.95 -3.93
CA MET A 1 -19.41 -18.06 -4.04
C MET A 1 -18.96 -19.36 -3.40
N THR A 2 -18.01 -20.11 -3.97
CA THR A 2 -17.52 -21.35 -3.32
C THR A 2 -16.32 -21.04 -2.42
N VAL A 3 -16.18 -21.79 -1.31
CA VAL A 3 -15.04 -21.63 -0.37
C VAL A 3 -13.69 -21.75 -1.09
N LEU A 4 -13.57 -22.66 -2.04
CA LEU A 4 -12.35 -22.84 -2.85
C LEU A 4 -11.96 -21.57 -3.62
N ARG A 5 -12.93 -20.78 -4.11
CA ARG A 5 -12.64 -19.52 -4.81
C ARG A 5 -12.10 -18.46 -3.86
N LEU A 6 -12.63 -18.37 -2.65
CA LEU A 6 -12.12 -17.44 -1.63
C LEU A 6 -10.68 -17.79 -1.25
N VAL A 7 -10.38 -19.08 -1.07
CA VAL A 7 -9.01 -19.55 -0.79
C VAL A 7 -8.07 -19.20 -1.97
N ALA A 8 -8.51 -19.39 -3.21
CA ALA A 8 -7.73 -19.02 -4.38
C ALA A 8 -7.46 -17.50 -4.44
N ILE A 9 -8.46 -16.66 -4.18
CA ILE A 9 -8.30 -15.20 -4.13
C ILE A 9 -7.35 -14.79 -3.00
N ALA A 10 -7.47 -15.40 -1.82
CA ALA A 10 -6.58 -15.15 -0.69
C ALA A 10 -5.13 -15.54 -1.02
N LEU A 11 -4.91 -16.67 -1.70
CA LEU A 11 -3.58 -17.09 -2.14
C LEU A 11 -2.98 -16.10 -3.14
N ILE A 12 -3.76 -15.66 -4.13
CA ILE A 12 -3.35 -14.63 -5.10
C ILE A 12 -2.96 -13.33 -4.37
N PHE A 13 -3.78 -12.90 -3.40
CA PHE A 13 -3.48 -11.73 -2.58
C PHE A 13 -2.16 -11.88 -1.83
N MET A 14 -1.91 -13.02 -1.18
CA MET A 14 -0.67 -13.28 -0.44
C MET A 14 0.56 -13.26 -1.36
N LEU A 15 0.47 -13.86 -2.55
CA LEU A 15 1.55 -13.82 -3.53
C LEU A 15 1.82 -12.40 -4.04
N ALA A 16 0.76 -11.65 -4.34
CA ALA A 16 0.88 -10.26 -4.78
C ALA A 16 1.48 -9.37 -3.68
N ALA A 17 1.02 -9.53 -2.43
CA ALA A 17 1.58 -8.84 -1.27
C ALA A 17 3.08 -9.14 -1.10
N GLY A 18 3.49 -10.40 -1.26
CA GLY A 18 4.90 -10.80 -1.29
C GLY A 18 5.71 -10.04 -2.34
N ALA A 19 5.18 -9.89 -3.55
CA ALA A 19 5.84 -9.13 -4.62
C ALA A 19 6.01 -7.64 -4.27
N TRP A 20 5.04 -7.02 -3.59
CA TRP A 20 5.19 -5.63 -3.09
C TRP A 20 6.25 -5.50 -2.02
N PHE A 21 6.35 -6.44 -1.08
CA PHE A 21 7.42 -6.41 -0.08
C PHE A 21 8.81 -6.53 -0.72
N VAL A 22 8.96 -7.37 -1.75
CA VAL A 22 10.20 -7.46 -2.51
C VAL A 22 10.50 -6.14 -3.24
N LEU A 23 9.51 -5.56 -3.93
CA LEU A 23 9.67 -4.28 -4.63
C LEU A 23 10.07 -3.17 -3.65
N ALA A 24 9.32 -3.00 -2.57
CA ALA A 24 9.57 -1.98 -1.57
C ALA A 24 10.93 -2.16 -0.89
N GLY A 25 11.29 -3.39 -0.51
CA GLY A 25 12.61 -3.71 0.04
C GLY A 25 13.75 -3.40 -0.95
N SER A 26 13.55 -3.67 -2.24
CA SER A 26 14.56 -3.34 -3.26
C SER A 26 14.75 -1.82 -3.45
N VAL A 27 13.66 -1.06 -3.44
CA VAL A 27 13.70 0.42 -3.54
C VAL A 27 14.35 1.00 -2.29
N ASP A 28 13.97 0.51 -1.11
CA ASP A 28 14.54 0.93 0.17
C ASP A 28 16.05 0.67 0.25
N TYR A 29 16.48 -0.56 -0.06
CA TYR A 29 17.89 -0.92 -0.08
C TYR A 29 18.70 -0.05 -1.05
N ARG A 30 18.18 0.16 -2.27
CA ARG A 30 18.81 1.01 -3.27
C ARG A 30 18.92 2.47 -2.79
N THR A 31 17.86 3.01 -2.19
CA THR A 31 17.85 4.37 -1.68
C THR A 31 18.80 4.54 -0.51
N ASN A 32 18.77 3.65 0.48
CA ASN A 32 19.65 3.73 1.65
C ASN A 32 21.13 3.57 1.28
N SER A 33 21.47 2.61 0.39
CA SER A 33 22.86 2.45 -0.08
C SER A 33 23.39 3.69 -0.81
N SER A 34 22.52 4.39 -1.56
CA SER A 34 22.88 5.64 -2.24
C SER A 34 23.07 6.77 -1.24
N ASP A 35 22.17 6.89 -0.26
CA ASP A 35 22.25 7.89 0.81
C ASP A 35 23.50 7.69 1.68
N GLU A 36 23.84 6.44 2.04
CA GLU A 36 25.05 6.09 2.80
C GLU A 36 26.32 6.43 2.01
N ALA A 37 26.39 6.06 0.73
CA ALA A 37 27.54 6.35 -0.12
C ALA A 37 27.78 7.86 -0.27
N LEU A 38 26.71 8.64 -0.41
CA LEU A 38 26.76 10.10 -0.46
C LEU A 38 27.17 10.70 0.89
N SER A 39 26.65 10.18 2.00
CA SER A 39 27.01 10.63 3.34
C SER A 39 28.49 10.42 3.61
N MET A 40 29.03 9.22 3.31
CA MET A 40 30.46 8.93 3.49
C MET A 40 31.36 9.86 2.68
N GLN A 41 30.97 10.23 1.46
CA GLN A 41 31.73 11.19 0.65
C GLN A 41 31.69 12.60 1.24
N VAL A 42 30.53 13.05 1.73
CA VAL A 42 30.38 14.34 2.38
C VAL A 42 31.19 14.39 3.68
N GLU A 43 31.12 13.35 4.50
CA GLU A 43 31.89 13.24 5.75
C GLU A 43 33.40 13.18 5.49
N GLY A 44 33.82 12.53 4.40
CA GLY A 44 35.23 12.51 3.99
C GLY A 44 35.76 13.88 3.56
N LEU A 45 34.93 14.72 2.94
CA LEU A 45 35.33 16.04 2.44
C LEU A 45 35.17 17.16 3.48
N TRP A 46 34.09 17.12 4.26
CA TRP A 46 33.69 18.19 5.17
C TRP A 46 33.82 17.84 6.67
N GLY A 47 34.12 16.57 6.98
CA GLY A 47 34.12 16.05 8.35
C GLY A 47 32.78 15.43 8.75
N GLY A 48 32.83 14.47 9.67
CA GLY A 48 31.66 13.78 10.21
C GLY A 48 30.74 14.68 11.06
N PRO A 49 29.55 14.18 11.46
CA PRO A 49 28.63 14.91 12.32
C PRO A 49 29.34 15.45 13.57
N GLN A 50 29.41 16.78 13.67
CA GLN A 50 29.87 17.47 14.86
C GLN A 50 28.80 17.34 15.94
N ALA A 51 29.21 17.43 17.18
CA ALA A 51 28.29 17.28 18.29
C ALA A 51 28.59 18.32 19.39
N GLN A 52 27.83 18.39 20.48
CA GLN A 52 28.30 19.14 21.66
C GLN A 52 27.75 18.51 22.94
N LEU A 53 28.65 17.97 23.77
CA LEU A 53 28.27 17.45 25.08
C LEU A 53 28.03 18.59 26.07
N ALA A 54 27.12 18.36 27.02
CA ALA A 54 26.83 19.30 28.09
C ALA A 54 27.95 19.29 29.15
N PRO A 55 28.14 20.40 29.90
CA PRO A 55 29.21 20.49 30.90
C PRO A 55 28.95 19.56 32.07
N THR A 56 30.02 19.05 32.68
CA THR A 56 29.95 18.29 33.93
C THR A 56 29.99 19.24 35.12
N PHE A 57 29.17 18.97 36.14
CA PHE A 57 29.06 19.83 37.32
C PHE A 57 29.84 19.24 38.51
N SER A 58 30.72 20.04 39.11
CA SER A 58 31.37 19.72 40.39
C SER A 58 31.22 20.90 41.35
N ALA A 59 30.64 20.69 42.53
CA ALA A 59 30.58 21.68 43.59
C ALA A 59 31.77 21.50 44.53
N GLU A 60 32.58 22.54 44.74
CA GLU A 60 33.54 22.57 45.85
C GLU A 60 33.04 23.51 46.96
N GLU A 61 33.27 23.08 48.20
CA GLU A 61 32.88 23.74 49.45
C GLU A 61 33.25 25.22 49.49
N GLY A 62 32.30 26.07 49.92
CA GLY A 62 32.51 27.52 50.12
C GLY A 62 31.62 28.45 49.31
N GLY A 63 30.57 27.94 48.64
CA GLY A 63 29.55 28.77 47.99
C GLY A 63 29.87 29.22 46.56
N HIS A 64 31.01 28.80 46.00
CA HIS A 64 31.36 29.03 44.60
C HIS A 64 31.00 27.83 43.74
N LYS A 65 30.31 28.08 42.61
CA LYS A 65 29.91 27.06 41.66
C LYS A 65 30.93 26.99 40.52
N THR A 66 31.84 26.02 40.55
CA THR A 66 32.81 25.82 39.47
C THR A 66 32.22 24.90 38.39
N LEU A 67 32.16 25.40 37.16
CA LEU A 67 31.72 24.64 35.99
C LEU A 67 32.96 24.30 35.18
N THR A 68 33.34 23.02 35.15
CA THR A 68 34.54 22.58 34.43
C THR A 68 34.13 21.80 33.19
N TRP A 69 34.52 22.30 32.03
CA TRP A 69 34.40 21.57 30.77
C TRP A 69 35.49 20.50 30.70
N GLN A 70 35.18 19.28 31.12
CA GLN A 70 36.05 18.12 30.91
C GLN A 70 35.61 17.37 29.66
N TYR A 71 36.50 17.29 28.68
CA TYR A 71 36.28 16.56 27.43
C TYR A 71 37.14 15.28 27.43
N GLU A 72 36.52 14.10 27.42
CA GLU A 72 37.26 12.83 27.21
C GLU A 72 37.65 12.63 25.74
N ASN A 73 36.86 13.23 24.82
CA ASN A 73 37.13 13.27 23.39
C ASN A 73 36.87 14.68 22.87
N LEU A 74 37.73 15.16 21.96
CA LEU A 74 37.53 16.41 21.21
C LEU A 74 36.31 16.34 20.26
N VAL A 75 35.77 15.13 20.07
CA VAL A 75 34.55 14.84 19.35
C VAL A 75 33.47 14.47 20.36
N SER A 76 32.34 15.10 20.19
CA SER A 76 31.22 15.17 21.11
C SER A 76 30.18 14.09 20.80
N GLY A 77 29.39 13.68 21.79
CA GLY A 77 28.39 12.60 21.68
C GLY A 77 26.92 13.03 21.44
N ARG A 78 26.66 14.29 21.07
CA ARG A 78 25.32 14.85 20.76
C ARG A 78 25.30 15.57 19.42
N PRO A 79 24.74 15.02 18.34
CA PRO A 79 24.88 15.56 16.98
C PRO A 79 24.33 16.98 16.86
N ILE A 80 25.22 17.97 16.75
CA ILE A 80 24.95 19.31 16.24
C ILE A 80 25.46 19.29 14.82
N THR A 81 24.62 18.80 13.91
CA THR A 81 24.94 18.72 12.50
C THR A 81 24.24 19.83 11.72
N LEU A 82 24.88 20.31 10.67
CA LEU A 82 24.22 21.07 9.63
C LEU A 82 23.45 20.06 8.77
N THR A 83 22.13 19.99 8.92
CA THR A 83 21.30 19.18 8.01
C THR A 83 21.28 19.91 6.68
N MET A 84 22.06 19.44 5.70
CA MET A 84 21.98 19.98 4.35
C MET A 84 20.53 19.87 3.85
N PRO A 85 19.97 20.92 3.21
CA PRO A 85 18.69 20.82 2.54
C PRO A 85 18.78 19.68 1.53
N LYS A 86 18.11 18.56 1.84
CA LYS A 86 18.03 17.45 0.91
C LYS A 86 16.99 17.84 -0.15
N PRO A 87 17.29 17.71 -1.45
CA PRO A 87 16.23 17.78 -2.46
C PRO A 87 15.16 16.74 -2.13
N MET A 88 13.93 16.97 -2.57
CA MET A 88 12.83 16.03 -2.37
C MET A 88 13.26 14.62 -2.81
N ASN A 89 13.52 13.73 -1.85
CA ASN A 89 13.96 12.38 -2.16
C ASN A 89 12.71 11.53 -2.44
N PRO A 90 12.51 11.08 -3.69
CA PRO A 90 11.32 10.31 -4.04
C PRO A 90 11.39 8.86 -3.55
N GLY A 91 12.59 8.35 -3.23
CA GLY A 91 12.82 6.96 -2.80
C GLY A 91 12.00 6.56 -1.58
N PRO A 92 12.14 7.26 -0.43
CA PRO A 92 11.38 6.94 0.78
C PRO A 92 9.86 7.05 0.58
N LEU A 93 9.41 7.94 -0.30
CA LEU A 93 8.00 8.05 -0.65
C LEU A 93 7.54 6.84 -1.48
N ALA A 94 8.27 6.45 -2.53
CA ALA A 94 7.98 5.28 -3.34
C ALA A 94 8.00 3.97 -2.53
N THR A 95 8.96 3.82 -1.60
CA THR A 95 9.01 2.71 -0.65
C THR A 95 7.76 2.67 0.23
N ARG A 96 7.40 3.79 0.87
CA ARG A 96 6.22 3.86 1.76
C ARG A 96 4.93 3.54 1.02
N ILE A 97 4.71 4.12 -0.15
CA ILE A 97 3.52 3.82 -0.97
C ILE A 97 3.46 2.31 -1.29
N SER A 98 4.58 1.72 -1.69
CA SER A 98 4.65 0.29 -2.05
C SER A 98 4.47 -0.65 -0.85
N MET A 99 5.00 -0.29 0.34
CA MET A 99 4.80 -1.07 1.57
C MET A 99 3.34 -1.13 2.00
N PHE A 100 2.59 -0.05 1.81
CA PHE A 100 1.17 0.03 2.17
C PHE A 100 0.22 -0.44 1.06
N ALA A 101 0.73 -0.73 -0.14
CA ALA A 101 -0.06 -1.19 -1.27
C ALA A 101 -0.91 -2.45 -1.00
N PRO A 102 -0.46 -3.45 -0.23
CA PRO A 102 -1.30 -4.61 0.11
C PRO A 102 -2.58 -4.24 0.87
N VAL A 103 -2.55 -3.20 1.69
CA VAL A 103 -3.74 -2.73 2.44
C VAL A 103 -4.78 -2.17 1.47
N SER A 104 -4.33 -1.36 0.51
CA SER A 104 -5.18 -0.84 -0.56
C SER A 104 -5.78 -1.97 -1.42
N LEU A 105 -4.94 -2.94 -1.82
CA LEU A 105 -5.41 -4.10 -2.61
C LEU A 105 -6.44 -4.92 -1.84
N LEU A 106 -6.28 -5.07 -0.51
CA LEU A 106 -7.23 -5.79 0.34
C LEU A 106 -8.63 -5.15 0.26
N PHE A 107 -8.73 -3.83 0.44
CA PHE A 107 -10.01 -3.13 0.34
C PHE A 107 -10.60 -3.20 -1.07
N PHE A 108 -9.77 -3.09 -2.11
CA PHE A 108 -10.21 -3.24 -3.49
C PHE A 108 -10.75 -4.65 -3.78
N PHE A 109 -10.06 -5.70 -3.33
CA PHE A 109 -10.50 -7.09 -3.46
C PHE A 109 -11.77 -7.36 -2.65
N ALA A 110 -11.88 -6.83 -1.43
CA ALA A 110 -13.08 -6.92 -0.63
C ALA A 110 -14.28 -6.29 -1.37
N GLY A 111 -14.10 -5.10 -1.95
CA GLY A 111 -15.11 -4.45 -2.79
C GLY A 111 -15.51 -5.29 -4.00
N LEU A 112 -14.55 -5.89 -4.71
CA LEU A 112 -14.80 -6.80 -5.84
C LEU A 112 -15.54 -8.07 -5.43
N VAL A 113 -15.16 -8.70 -4.33
CA VAL A 113 -15.84 -9.89 -3.79
C VAL A 113 -17.26 -9.54 -3.36
N LEU A 114 -17.45 -8.41 -2.70
CA LEU A 114 -18.77 -7.93 -2.29
C LEU A 114 -19.67 -7.68 -3.51
N LEU A 115 -19.15 -7.00 -4.53
CA LEU A 115 -19.91 -6.69 -5.74
C LEU A 115 -20.25 -7.95 -6.54
N THR A 116 -19.30 -8.86 -6.71
CA THR A 116 -19.54 -10.13 -7.41
C THR A 116 -20.49 -11.07 -6.64
N ALA A 117 -20.47 -11.02 -5.30
CA ALA A 117 -21.42 -11.76 -4.46
C ALA A 117 -22.83 -11.17 -4.53
N THR A 118 -22.98 -9.84 -4.53
CA THR A 118 -24.30 -9.16 -4.53
C THR A 118 -24.94 -9.08 -5.91
N GLN A 119 -24.14 -8.93 -6.98
CA GLN A 119 -24.65 -8.80 -8.36
C GLN A 119 -24.68 -10.13 -9.13
N GLY A 120 -24.30 -11.25 -8.50
CA GLY A 120 -24.31 -12.57 -9.12
C GLY A 120 -23.29 -12.75 -10.26
N ILE A 121 -22.33 -11.83 -10.41
CA ILE A 121 -21.34 -11.86 -11.47
C ILE A 121 -20.28 -12.91 -11.13
N ARG A 122 -20.10 -13.87 -12.05
CA ARG A 122 -19.12 -14.96 -11.89
C ARG A 122 -17.76 -14.55 -12.45
N LEU A 123 -16.97 -13.83 -11.66
CA LEU A 123 -15.56 -13.60 -11.98
C LEU A 123 -14.73 -14.86 -11.70
N HIS A 124 -13.83 -15.22 -12.62
CA HIS A 124 -12.87 -16.31 -12.38
C HIS A 124 -11.74 -15.81 -11.47
N PRO A 125 -11.20 -16.62 -10.53
CA PRO A 125 -10.12 -16.19 -9.64
C PRO A 125 -8.90 -15.60 -10.36
N ILE A 126 -8.59 -16.07 -11.57
CA ILE A 126 -7.48 -15.54 -12.38
C ILE A 126 -7.61 -14.04 -12.68
N ASN A 127 -8.83 -13.53 -12.80
CA ASN A 127 -9.10 -12.13 -13.10
C ASN A 127 -8.66 -11.24 -11.92
N TYR A 128 -8.77 -11.72 -10.67
CA TYR A 128 -8.21 -11.03 -9.51
C TYR A 128 -6.69 -10.93 -9.60
N GLY A 129 -6.02 -11.97 -10.13
CA GLY A 129 -4.58 -11.96 -10.38
C GLY A 129 -4.16 -10.89 -11.39
N PHE A 130 -4.85 -10.78 -12.52
CA PHE A 130 -4.59 -9.72 -13.50
C PHE A 130 -4.85 -8.31 -12.93
N LEU A 131 -5.89 -8.16 -12.11
CA LEU A 131 -6.18 -6.88 -11.44
C LEU A 131 -5.11 -6.52 -10.40
N ALA A 132 -4.61 -7.48 -9.63
CA ALA A 132 -3.47 -7.27 -8.74
C ALA A 132 -2.21 -6.87 -9.53
N ALA A 133 -1.95 -7.51 -10.67
CA ALA A 133 -0.84 -7.14 -11.54
C ALA A 133 -0.98 -5.72 -12.10
N GLY A 134 -2.20 -5.31 -12.47
CA GLY A 134 -2.49 -3.93 -12.88
C GLY A 134 -2.27 -2.91 -11.75
N PHE A 135 -2.66 -3.24 -10.52
CA PHE A 135 -2.34 -2.45 -9.31
C PHE A 135 -0.83 -2.38 -9.04
N PHE A 136 -0.11 -3.49 -9.25
CA PHE A 136 1.32 -3.57 -9.08
C PHE A 136 2.07 -2.72 -10.11
N ALA A 137 1.57 -2.67 -11.35
CA ALA A 137 2.15 -1.87 -12.42
C ALA A 137 2.24 -0.37 -12.09
N PHE A 138 1.28 0.18 -11.34
CA PHE A 138 1.36 1.56 -10.83
C PHE A 138 2.63 1.77 -10.00
N HIS A 139 2.86 0.91 -9.00
CA HIS A 139 3.97 1.03 -8.07
C HIS A 139 5.31 0.82 -8.75
N LEU A 140 5.39 -0.17 -9.64
CA LEU A 140 6.60 -0.44 -10.42
C LEU A 140 6.91 0.74 -11.33
N LEU A 141 5.95 1.21 -12.12
CA LEU A 141 6.18 2.33 -13.03
C LEU A 141 6.53 3.62 -12.27
N PHE A 142 5.85 3.90 -11.16
CA PHE A 142 6.16 5.04 -10.31
C PHE A 142 7.58 4.96 -9.74
N ALA A 143 7.98 3.82 -9.16
CA ALA A 143 9.31 3.62 -8.56
C ALA A 143 10.48 3.85 -9.53
N TYR A 144 10.29 3.56 -10.82
CA TYR A 144 11.31 3.77 -11.85
C TYR A 144 11.23 5.13 -12.56
N LEU A 145 10.04 5.71 -12.67
CA LEU A 145 9.84 6.99 -13.36
C LEU A 145 10.14 8.19 -12.47
N VAL A 146 9.94 8.06 -11.15
CA VAL A 146 10.12 9.14 -10.18
C VAL A 146 11.55 9.68 -10.12
N ASP A 147 12.54 8.86 -10.48
CA ASP A 147 13.95 9.24 -10.54
C ASP A 147 14.32 9.99 -11.84
N ARG A 148 13.40 10.09 -12.80
CA ARG A 148 13.64 10.65 -14.14
C ARG A 148 12.82 11.90 -14.44
N VAL A 149 11.65 12.04 -13.84
CA VAL A 149 10.68 13.11 -14.12
C VAL A 149 10.10 13.62 -12.80
N ASN A 150 9.54 14.84 -12.81
CA ASN A 150 8.86 15.43 -11.65
C ASN A 150 7.89 14.45 -10.98
N ILE A 151 7.96 14.37 -9.64
CA ILE A 151 7.20 13.43 -8.82
C ILE A 151 5.69 13.41 -9.11
N ASN A 152 5.08 14.58 -9.33
CA ASN A 152 3.65 14.70 -9.59
C ASN A 152 3.28 14.14 -10.98
N VAL A 153 4.15 14.37 -11.97
CA VAL A 153 3.97 13.85 -13.34
C VAL A 153 4.17 12.35 -13.37
N SER A 154 5.20 11.85 -12.68
CA SER A 154 5.47 10.41 -12.55
C SER A 154 4.30 9.68 -11.90
N PHE A 155 3.71 10.27 -10.86
CA PHE A 155 2.51 9.76 -10.20
C PHE A 155 1.32 9.72 -11.17
N LEU A 156 1.06 10.81 -11.89
CA LEU A 156 -0.07 10.91 -12.81
C LEU A 156 0.02 9.88 -13.95
N ILE A 157 1.21 9.73 -14.55
CA ILE A 157 1.44 8.77 -15.64
C ILE A 157 1.23 7.34 -15.12
N ALA A 158 1.81 7.01 -13.96
CA ALA A 158 1.65 5.69 -13.37
C ALA A 158 0.18 5.39 -13.01
N ALA A 159 -0.52 6.37 -12.42
CA ALA A 159 -1.92 6.25 -12.03
C ALA A 159 -2.81 6.05 -13.26
N ALA A 160 -2.63 6.88 -14.29
CA ALA A 160 -3.36 6.77 -15.55
C ALA A 160 -3.15 5.42 -16.23
N ALA A 161 -1.90 4.93 -16.29
CA ALA A 161 -1.58 3.63 -16.87
C ALA A 161 -2.28 2.48 -16.13
N SER A 162 -2.23 2.45 -14.80
CA SER A 162 -2.86 1.39 -14.01
C SER A 162 -4.40 1.46 -14.02
N VAL A 163 -4.98 2.66 -13.96
CA VAL A 163 -6.42 2.85 -14.13
C VAL A 163 -6.87 2.39 -15.52
N ALA A 164 -6.15 2.75 -16.59
CA ALA A 164 -6.46 2.29 -17.94
C ALA A 164 -6.38 0.76 -18.06
N LEU A 165 -5.35 0.12 -17.49
CA LEU A 165 -5.19 -1.33 -17.52
C LEU A 165 -6.34 -2.05 -16.80
N CYS A 166 -6.63 -1.68 -15.55
CA CYS A 166 -7.64 -2.38 -14.77
C CYS A 166 -9.08 -2.06 -15.23
N VAL A 167 -9.41 -0.79 -15.49
CA VAL A 167 -10.73 -0.41 -15.98
C VAL A 167 -10.95 -0.96 -17.39
N GLY A 168 -9.93 -0.91 -18.26
CA GLY A 168 -9.99 -1.50 -19.60
C GLY A 168 -10.17 -3.01 -19.56
N TYR A 169 -9.46 -3.71 -18.68
CA TYR A 169 -9.63 -5.15 -18.49
C TYR A 169 -11.03 -5.51 -17.97
N LEU A 170 -11.53 -4.78 -16.96
CA LEU A 170 -12.88 -4.99 -16.43
C LEU A 170 -13.96 -4.68 -17.46
N TRP A 171 -13.73 -3.67 -18.30
CA TRP A 171 -14.61 -3.36 -19.42
C TRP A 171 -14.72 -4.53 -20.40
N MET A 172 -13.60 -5.20 -20.72
CA MET A 172 -13.62 -6.39 -21.57
C MET A 172 -14.28 -7.61 -20.90
N VAL A 173 -14.16 -7.74 -19.59
CA VAL A 173 -14.68 -8.91 -18.85
C VAL A 173 -16.14 -8.77 -18.45
N LEU A 174 -16.59 -7.60 -18.00
CA LEU A 174 -17.95 -7.35 -17.50
C LEU A 174 -18.84 -6.58 -18.48
N GLY A 175 -18.27 -5.95 -19.51
CA GLY A 175 -18.99 -5.04 -20.41
C GLY A 175 -19.32 -3.69 -19.77
N THR A 176 -20.17 -2.90 -20.43
CA THR A 176 -20.63 -1.59 -19.93
C THR A 176 -21.79 -1.75 -18.96
N GLY A 177 -21.64 -1.27 -17.72
CA GLY A 177 -22.71 -1.29 -16.73
C GLY A 177 -22.38 -0.54 -15.44
N LYS A 178 -23.37 -0.42 -14.54
CA LYS A 178 -23.19 0.22 -13.22
C LYS A 178 -22.11 -0.45 -12.37
N ALA A 179 -21.96 -1.76 -12.52
CA ALA A 179 -20.90 -2.56 -11.90
C ALA A 179 -19.50 -2.04 -12.23
N LEU A 180 -19.27 -1.68 -13.50
CA LEU A 180 -17.99 -1.18 -13.97
C LEU A 180 -17.66 0.17 -13.34
N VAL A 181 -18.65 1.08 -13.29
CA VAL A 181 -18.48 2.41 -12.68
C VAL A 181 -18.12 2.28 -11.20
N GLU A 182 -18.81 1.39 -10.48
CA GLU A 182 -18.57 1.18 -9.06
C GLU A 182 -17.17 0.59 -8.78
N ILE A 183 -16.70 -0.35 -9.61
CA ILE A 183 -15.33 -0.89 -9.48
C ILE A 183 -14.28 0.13 -9.91
N ALA A 184 -14.51 0.87 -11.00
CA ALA A 184 -13.59 1.91 -11.46
C ALA A 184 -13.44 3.03 -10.41
N LEU A 185 -14.54 3.42 -9.75
CA LEU A 185 -14.52 4.36 -8.64
C LEU A 185 -13.74 3.80 -7.46
N SER A 186 -13.98 2.53 -7.10
CA SER A 186 -13.25 1.85 -6.02
C SER A 186 -11.76 1.79 -6.32
N GLN A 187 -11.37 1.49 -7.57
CA GLN A 187 -9.97 1.53 -7.97
C GLN A 187 -9.39 2.94 -7.86
N PHE A 188 -10.09 3.97 -8.33
CA PHE A 188 -9.62 5.34 -8.20
C PHE A 188 -9.39 5.73 -6.73
N VAL A 189 -10.32 5.38 -5.84
CA VAL A 189 -10.18 5.64 -4.40
C VAL A 189 -9.02 4.86 -3.79
N PHE A 190 -8.97 3.54 -3.97
CA PHE A 190 -7.98 2.69 -3.31
C PHE A 190 -6.61 2.76 -3.94
N LEU A 191 -6.47 3.02 -5.23
CA LEU A 191 -5.16 3.18 -5.87
C LEU A 191 -4.71 4.64 -5.82
N VAL A 192 -5.50 5.56 -6.37
CA VAL A 192 -5.04 6.93 -6.64
C VAL A 192 -5.15 7.79 -5.38
N LEU A 193 -6.33 7.91 -4.77
CA LEU A 193 -6.49 8.77 -3.58
C LEU A 193 -5.68 8.24 -2.40
N PHE A 194 -5.67 6.93 -2.21
CA PHE A 194 -4.85 6.28 -1.20
C PHE A 194 -3.36 6.58 -1.40
N SER A 195 -2.82 6.35 -2.60
CA SER A 195 -1.39 6.60 -2.86
C SER A 195 -1.05 8.09 -2.79
N TYR A 196 -1.98 8.96 -3.19
CA TYR A 196 -1.82 10.40 -3.07
C TYR A 196 -1.78 10.86 -1.60
N SER A 197 -2.44 10.14 -0.68
CA SER A 197 -2.39 10.46 0.75
C SER A 197 -0.98 10.45 1.34
N PHE A 198 -0.05 9.71 0.73
CA PHE A 198 1.35 9.64 1.15
C PHE A 198 2.17 10.91 0.82
N PHE A 199 1.62 11.82 0.02
CA PHE A 199 2.24 13.12 -0.25
C PHE A 199 2.06 14.12 0.92
N PHE A 200 1.13 13.86 1.85
CA PHE A 200 0.91 14.71 3.02
C PHE A 200 1.84 14.34 4.18
N GLU A 201 3.03 14.94 4.23
CA GLU A 201 4.00 14.71 5.29
C GLU A 201 3.39 14.95 6.69
N GLY A 202 3.62 14.00 7.61
CA GLY A 202 3.11 14.06 9.00
C GLY A 202 1.64 13.65 9.20
N LEU A 203 0.82 13.63 8.15
CA LEU A 203 -0.61 13.30 8.23
C LEU A 203 -0.99 12.01 7.48
N THR A 204 -0.05 11.38 6.78
CA THR A 204 -0.28 10.17 5.98
C THR A 204 -1.02 9.07 6.74
N GLY A 205 -0.56 8.71 7.94
CA GLY A 205 -1.16 7.66 8.76
C GLY A 205 -2.59 8.01 9.18
N LEU A 206 -2.85 9.27 9.51
CA LEU A 206 -4.19 9.74 9.87
C LEU A 206 -5.13 9.69 8.65
N ALA A 207 -4.69 10.18 7.50
CA ALA A 207 -5.46 10.16 6.26
C ALA A 207 -5.82 8.72 5.84
N VAL A 208 -4.85 7.81 5.89
CA VAL A 208 -5.06 6.38 5.60
C VAL A 208 -6.03 5.75 6.59
N THR A 209 -5.91 6.05 7.88
CA THR A 209 -6.80 5.51 8.91
C THR A 209 -8.24 5.98 8.71
N ILE A 210 -8.45 7.29 8.49
CA ILE A 210 -9.77 7.86 8.22
C ILE A 210 -10.38 7.22 6.97
N GLY A 211 -9.63 7.15 5.86
CA GLY A 211 -10.11 6.52 4.63
C GLY A 211 -10.48 5.04 4.80
N SER A 212 -9.69 4.30 5.59
CA SER A 212 -9.95 2.89 5.90
C SER A 212 -11.20 2.70 6.76
N VAL A 213 -11.38 3.52 7.80
CA VAL A 213 -12.57 3.48 8.66
C VAL A 213 -13.84 3.82 7.89
N ILE A 214 -13.81 4.85 7.05
CA ILE A 214 -14.94 5.23 6.19
C ILE A 214 -15.28 4.10 5.21
N THR A 215 -14.26 3.50 4.58
CA THR A 215 -14.43 2.38 3.66
C THR A 215 -15.06 1.18 4.35
N LEU A 216 -14.55 0.82 5.53
CA LEU A 216 -15.09 -0.29 6.30
C LEU A 216 -16.55 -0.02 6.69
N GLY A 217 -16.86 1.19 7.14
CA GLY A 217 -18.24 1.61 7.43
C GLY A 217 -19.16 1.50 6.22
N TYR A 218 -18.68 1.92 5.03
CA TYR A 218 -19.40 1.75 3.77
C TYR A 218 -19.67 0.28 3.44
N PHE A 219 -18.67 -0.60 3.56
CA PHE A 219 -18.85 -2.04 3.35
C PHE A 219 -19.85 -2.64 4.34
N MET A 220 -19.71 -2.34 5.64
CA MET A 220 -20.63 -2.81 6.67
C MET A 220 -22.08 -2.41 6.35
N ALA A 221 -22.32 -1.12 6.03
CA ALA A 221 -23.64 -0.62 5.69
C ALA A 221 -24.23 -1.31 4.44
N LYS A 222 -23.41 -1.51 3.40
CA LYS A 222 -23.84 -2.18 2.16
C LYS A 222 -24.11 -3.67 2.37
N THR A 223 -23.38 -4.33 3.27
CA THR A 223 -23.53 -5.77 3.58
C THR A 223 -24.56 -6.09 4.64
N ALA A 224 -25.05 -5.10 5.40
CA ALA A 224 -25.86 -5.35 6.60
C ALA A 224 -27.14 -6.17 6.33
N HIS A 225 -27.67 -6.11 5.11
CA HIS A 225 -28.89 -6.81 4.70
C HIS A 225 -28.62 -8.08 3.88
N VAL A 226 -27.36 -8.50 3.74
CA VAL A 226 -26.98 -9.68 2.94
C VAL A 226 -27.00 -10.93 3.81
N ASP A 227 -27.79 -11.92 3.41
CA ASP A 227 -27.80 -13.25 4.03
C ASP A 227 -26.61 -14.08 3.52
N TRP A 228 -25.56 -14.15 4.32
CA TRP A 228 -24.33 -14.85 3.97
C TRP A 228 -24.49 -16.37 3.85
N GLU A 229 -25.46 -16.99 4.52
CA GLU A 229 -25.67 -18.44 4.45
C GLU A 229 -26.08 -18.83 3.03
N THR A 230 -26.97 -18.05 2.41
CA THR A 230 -27.42 -18.27 1.03
C THR A 230 -26.30 -18.02 0.00
N VAL A 231 -25.40 -17.06 0.26
CA VAL A 231 -24.29 -16.71 -0.64
C VAL A 231 -23.22 -17.81 -0.70
N PHE A 232 -23.00 -18.54 0.41
CA PHE A 232 -22.01 -19.61 0.50
C PHE A 232 -22.58 -21.01 0.30
N SER A 233 -23.89 -21.19 0.39
CA SER A 233 -24.55 -22.47 0.15
C SER A 233 -24.35 -22.94 -1.29
N LYS A 234 -23.94 -24.20 -1.47
CA LYS A 234 -24.04 -24.87 -2.78
C LYS A 234 -25.52 -24.91 -3.18
N PRO A 235 -25.88 -24.65 -4.45
CA PRO A 235 -27.25 -24.90 -4.89
C PRO A 235 -27.55 -26.37 -4.62
N LYS A 236 -28.52 -26.66 -3.74
CA LYS A 236 -29.06 -28.01 -3.59
C LYS A 236 -29.51 -28.43 -4.98
N GLY A 237 -28.86 -29.44 -5.54
CA GLY A 237 -29.26 -30.01 -6.82
C GLY A 237 -30.74 -30.34 -6.73
N VAL A 238 -31.53 -29.76 -7.63
CA VAL A 238 -32.93 -30.14 -7.82
C VAL A 238 -32.91 -31.66 -8.02
N PRO A 239 -33.70 -32.45 -7.26
CA PRO A 239 -33.83 -33.87 -7.54
C PRO A 239 -34.31 -34.00 -8.98
N ILE A 240 -33.52 -34.64 -9.83
CA ILE A 240 -33.98 -35.01 -11.16
C ILE A 240 -35.14 -35.98 -10.90
N ALA A 241 -36.36 -35.57 -11.21
CA ALA A 241 -37.48 -36.50 -11.22
C ALA A 241 -37.12 -37.61 -12.20
N GLU A 242 -36.99 -38.84 -11.69
CA GLU A 242 -36.79 -40.00 -12.55
C GLU A 242 -37.90 -40.02 -13.60
N PRO A 243 -37.58 -40.14 -14.89
CA PRO A 243 -38.59 -40.17 -15.93
C PRO A 243 -39.37 -41.47 -15.78
N PHE A 244 -40.62 -41.36 -15.32
CA PHE A 244 -41.69 -42.35 -15.41
C PHE A 244 -41.26 -43.81 -15.14
N SER A 245 -41.46 -44.29 -13.90
CA SER A 245 -41.62 -45.73 -13.69
C SER A 245 -42.90 -46.15 -14.43
N SER A 246 -42.76 -46.92 -15.50
CA SER A 246 -43.86 -47.57 -16.20
C SER A 246 -44.69 -48.38 -15.19
N GLY A 247 -45.98 -48.04 -15.06
CA GLY A 247 -46.92 -48.76 -14.23
C GLY A 247 -47.07 -50.24 -14.64
N PRO A 248 -47.63 -51.08 -13.76
CA PRO A 248 -47.70 -52.52 -13.99
C PRO A 248 -48.65 -52.86 -15.15
N ALA A 249 -48.19 -53.76 -16.03
CA ALA A 249 -49.01 -54.47 -17.01
C ALA A 249 -49.51 -55.80 -16.42
#